data_AF-X1NIC4-F1
#
_entry.id   AF-X1NIC4-F1
#
_cell.length_a   1.000
_cell.length_b   1.000
_cell.length_c   1.000
_cell.angle_alpha   90.00
_cell.angle_beta   90.00
_cell.angle_gamma   90.00
#
_symmetry.space_group_name_H-M   'P 1'
#
loop_
_entity.id
_entity.type
_entity.pdbx_description
1 polymer ?
#
loop_
_entity_poly.entity_id
_entity_poly.type
_entity_poly.pdbx_seq_one_letter_code
_entity_poly.pdbx_strand_id
1 'polypeptide(L)'
;MEINNPQTFDNIKEINGEIIRPKLVIPLAFEPINFQADGIVWRDEEAGEYHVPPALVDMNGIAMRPAIVTIGNWNMPVSNNHAILHGMADYTKIFPINVMIRPDSDSNGEIVPLNRGLSATDSTPQGYLSSIEETVIRLTMLNGGFFSTEDFDEPDYNRGWIIFWYWG
;
A
#
# COMPACT_ATOMS: atom_id res chain seq x y z
N MET A 1 9.03 -16.17 -42.77
CA MET A 1 9.40 -15.29 -41.67
C MET A 1 8.09 -14.89 -41.01
N GLU A 2 7.66 -15.69 -40.04
CA GLU A 2 6.40 -15.49 -39.31
C GLU A 2 6.59 -14.41 -38.26
N ILE A 3 5.67 -13.45 -38.25
CA ILE A 3 5.61 -12.38 -37.26
C ILE A 3 4.64 -12.90 -36.19
N ASN A 4 5.15 -13.19 -35.01
CA ASN A 4 4.33 -13.63 -33.87
C ASN A 4 3.40 -12.49 -33.45
N ASN A 5 2.10 -12.78 -33.48
CA ASN A 5 1.00 -11.94 -33.05
C ASN A 5 0.90 -12.00 -31.51
N PRO A 6 0.87 -10.88 -30.76
CA PRO A 6 0.66 -10.93 -29.31
C PRO A 6 -0.77 -11.39 -29.00
N GLN A 7 -0.89 -12.33 -28.07
CA GLN A 7 -2.16 -12.93 -27.66
C GLN A 7 -3.05 -11.89 -26.95
N THR A 8 -4.28 -11.74 -27.44
CA THR A 8 -5.36 -11.02 -26.78
C THR A 8 -5.96 -11.88 -25.66
N PHE A 9 -6.18 -11.31 -24.48
CA PHE A 9 -6.85 -11.98 -23.36
C PHE A 9 -8.37 -12.02 -23.56
N ASP A 10 -8.85 -12.82 -24.49
CA ASP A 10 -10.26 -13.23 -24.52
C ASP A 10 -10.41 -14.51 -23.68
N ASN A 11 -10.40 -14.37 -22.35
CA ASN A 11 -10.67 -15.49 -21.43
C ASN A 11 -12.06 -15.39 -20.79
N ILE A 12 -13.09 -15.09 -21.59
CA ILE A 12 -14.47 -15.43 -21.23
C ILE A 12 -14.67 -16.89 -21.65
N LYS A 13 -14.70 -17.80 -20.68
CA LYS A 13 -15.12 -19.19 -20.94
C LYS A 13 -16.60 -19.32 -20.61
N GLU A 14 -17.38 -19.63 -21.64
CA GLU A 14 -18.76 -20.11 -21.49
C GLU A 14 -18.69 -21.63 -21.25
N ILE A 15 -19.20 -22.09 -20.11
CA ILE A 15 -19.32 -23.52 -19.80
C ILE A 15 -20.81 -23.79 -19.62
N ASN A 16 -21.39 -24.66 -20.45
CA ASN A 16 -22.80 -25.05 -20.42
C ASN A 16 -23.82 -23.89 -20.55
N GLY A 17 -23.47 -22.82 -21.28
CA GLY A 17 -24.37 -21.67 -21.51
C GLY A 17 -24.39 -20.64 -20.36
N GLU A 18 -23.48 -20.76 -19.39
CA GLU A 18 -23.33 -19.80 -18.30
C GLU A 18 -22.02 -19.01 -18.47
N ILE A 19 -22.12 -17.68 -18.45
CA ILE A 19 -20.96 -16.78 -18.53
C ILE A 19 -20.28 -16.76 -17.16
N ILE A 20 -19.17 -17.48 -17.04
CA ILE A 20 -18.34 -17.42 -15.84
C ILE A 20 -17.43 -16.19 -15.96
N ARG A 21 -17.79 -15.10 -15.28
CA ARG A 21 -16.88 -13.97 -15.09
C ARG A 21 -15.79 -14.41 -14.09
N PRO A 22 -14.50 -14.16 -14.34
CA PRO A 22 -13.47 -14.36 -13.32
C PRO A 22 -13.84 -13.48 -12.12
N LYS A 23 -14.31 -14.11 -11.05
CA LYS A 23 -14.55 -13.44 -9.78
C LYS A 23 -13.16 -13.03 -9.28
N LEU A 24 -12.89 -11.74 -9.20
CA LEU A 24 -11.77 -11.23 -8.42
C LEU A 24 -12.04 -11.63 -6.97
N VAL A 25 -11.47 -12.76 -6.55
CA VAL A 25 -11.47 -13.18 -5.16
C VAL A 25 -10.39 -12.35 -4.49
N ILE A 26 -10.78 -11.19 -3.95
CA ILE A 26 -9.95 -10.51 -2.95
C ILE A 26 -10.13 -11.32 -1.67
N PRO A 27 -9.09 -11.98 -1.11
CA PRO A 27 -9.22 -12.66 0.17
C PRO A 27 -9.65 -11.63 1.22
N LEU A 28 -10.79 -11.88 1.85
CA LEU A 28 -11.42 -10.99 2.83
C LEU A 28 -10.80 -11.10 4.23
N ALA A 29 -9.65 -11.74 4.34
CA ALA A 29 -8.85 -11.81 5.56
C ALA A 29 -7.39 -11.90 5.15
N PHE A 30 -6.65 -10.80 5.30
CA PHE A 30 -5.20 -10.84 5.35
C PHE A 30 -4.85 -11.23 6.79
N GLU A 31 -4.25 -12.42 6.97
CA GLU A 31 -3.52 -12.75 8.19
C GLU A 31 -2.44 -11.67 8.44
N PRO A 32 -2.03 -11.42 9.69
CA PRO A 32 -0.98 -10.45 9.99
C PRO A 32 0.28 -10.81 9.20
N ILE A 33 0.64 -9.95 8.25
CA ILE A 33 1.83 -10.10 7.43
C ILE A 33 3.03 -9.67 8.27
N ASN A 34 4.05 -10.53 8.40
CA ASN A 34 5.35 -10.13 8.92
C ASN A 34 6.07 -9.31 7.84
N PHE A 35 6.23 -8.01 8.05
CA PHE A 35 6.99 -7.15 7.14
C PHE A 35 8.39 -6.92 7.71
N GLN A 36 9.44 -7.17 6.91
CA GLN A 36 10.79 -6.71 7.24
C GLN A 36 11.03 -5.31 6.63
N ALA A 37 11.81 -4.50 7.34
CA ALA A 37 11.82 -3.04 7.31
C ALA A 37 12.34 -2.35 6.02
N ASP A 38 12.52 -3.06 4.92
CA ASP A 38 13.15 -2.53 3.69
C ASP A 38 12.25 -2.72 2.45
N GLY A 39 11.09 -2.04 2.46
CA GLY A 39 10.12 -2.06 1.35
C GLY A 39 9.30 -3.35 1.32
N ILE A 40 8.11 -3.33 0.69
CA ILE A 40 7.30 -4.55 0.48
C ILE A 40 7.99 -5.37 -0.58
N VAL A 41 8.94 -6.13 -0.08
CA VAL A 41 9.50 -7.28 -0.72
C VAL A 41 9.05 -8.45 0.13
N TRP A 42 8.13 -9.25 -0.39
CA TRP A 42 7.78 -10.49 0.30
C TRP A 42 9.01 -11.37 0.25
N ARG A 43 9.55 -11.71 1.42
CA ARG A 43 10.55 -12.76 1.51
C ARG A 43 9.80 -14.08 1.56
N ASP A 44 9.91 -14.86 0.51
CA ASP A 44 9.60 -16.29 0.63
C ASP A 44 10.68 -16.88 1.55
N GLU A 45 10.34 -17.22 2.79
CA GLU A 45 11.30 -17.76 3.76
C GLU A 45 11.82 -19.15 3.35
N GLU A 46 11.08 -19.89 2.50
CA GLU A 46 11.53 -21.17 1.95
C GLU A 46 12.43 -20.98 0.73
N ALA A 47 12.16 -19.99 -0.13
CA ALA A 47 12.91 -19.76 -1.37
C ALA A 47 14.07 -18.75 -1.26
N GLY A 48 14.08 -17.91 -0.22
CA GLY A 48 15.06 -16.82 -0.09
C GLY A 48 14.93 -15.73 -1.17
N GLU A 49 13.78 -15.69 -1.87
CA GLU A 49 13.50 -14.76 -2.94
C GLU A 49 12.69 -13.56 -2.47
N TYR A 50 12.91 -12.45 -3.17
CA TYR A 50 12.38 -11.14 -2.86
C TYR A 50 11.30 -10.79 -3.89
N HIS A 51 10.02 -10.84 -3.51
CA HIS A 51 8.90 -10.65 -4.43
C HIS A 51 8.35 -9.23 -4.35
N VAL A 52 8.26 -8.56 -5.49
CA VAL A 52 7.52 -7.30 -5.64
C VAL A 52 6.02 -7.58 -5.79
N PRO A 53 5.13 -6.65 -5.39
CA PRO A 53 3.71 -6.78 -5.69
C PRO A 53 3.50 -6.97 -7.20
N PRO A 54 2.57 -7.83 -7.64
CA PRO A 54 2.26 -7.96 -9.06
C PRO A 54 1.73 -6.63 -9.61
N ALA A 55 1.98 -6.38 -10.89
CA ALA A 55 1.30 -5.30 -11.61
C ALA A 55 -0.22 -5.52 -11.55
N LEU A 56 -0.96 -4.47 -11.23
CA LEU A 56 -2.42 -4.49 -11.37
C LEU A 56 -2.79 -4.20 -12.82
N VAL A 57 -3.97 -4.61 -13.24
CA VAL A 57 -4.49 -4.31 -14.58
C VAL A 57 -5.87 -3.68 -14.41
N ASP A 58 -6.16 -2.56 -15.08
CA ASP A 58 -7.53 -2.00 -15.06
C ASP A 58 -8.50 -2.82 -15.93
N MET A 59 -9.76 -2.38 -15.91
CA MET A 59 -10.82 -2.88 -16.77
C MET A 59 -10.55 -2.75 -18.28
N ASN A 60 -9.56 -1.97 -18.69
CA ASN A 60 -9.17 -1.79 -20.09
C ASN A 60 -7.94 -2.62 -20.48
N GLY A 61 -7.39 -3.43 -19.57
CA GLY A 61 -6.20 -4.23 -19.85
C GLY A 61 -4.89 -3.44 -19.72
N ILE A 62 -4.92 -2.20 -19.21
CA ILE A 62 -3.71 -1.40 -19.02
C ILE A 62 -3.05 -1.83 -17.71
N ALA A 63 -1.74 -2.07 -17.75
CA ALA A 63 -0.96 -2.45 -16.58
C ALA A 63 -0.58 -1.22 -15.73
N MET A 64 -0.79 -1.33 -14.43
CA MET A 64 -0.35 -0.40 -13.40
C MET A 64 0.89 -0.95 -12.71
N ARG A 65 1.86 -0.08 -12.46
CA ARG A 65 3.12 -0.45 -11.81
C ARG A 65 3.04 -0.10 -10.32
N PRO A 66 3.45 -1.00 -9.41
CA PRO A 66 3.56 -0.66 -8.00
C PRO A 66 4.77 0.27 -7.77
N ALA A 67 4.66 1.11 -6.77
CA ALA A 67 5.74 1.91 -6.20
C ALA A 67 5.60 1.94 -4.68
N ILE A 68 6.74 2.05 -4.01
CA ILE A 68 6.83 2.08 -2.55
C ILE A 68 7.72 3.24 -2.18
N VAL A 69 7.26 4.05 -1.24
CA VAL A 69 7.99 5.20 -0.72
C VAL A 69 8.03 5.09 0.79
N THR A 70 9.23 5.26 1.35
CA THR A 70 9.42 5.31 2.80
C THR A 70 8.82 6.59 3.36
N ILE A 71 8.13 6.49 4.49
CA ILE A 71 7.60 7.67 5.19
C ILE A 71 8.75 8.48 5.81
N GLY A 72 9.89 7.82 6.06
CA GLY A 72 11.03 8.40 6.74
C GLY A 72 10.74 8.57 8.23
N ASN A 73 11.55 9.40 8.88
CA ASN A 73 11.34 9.73 10.29
C ASN A 73 10.10 10.63 10.42
N TRP A 74 9.10 10.17 11.17
CA TRP A 74 7.93 10.96 11.52
C TRP A 74 7.61 10.75 12.99
N ASN A 75 7.93 11.73 13.82
CA ASN A 75 7.43 11.80 15.19
C ASN A 75 5.95 12.21 15.16
N MET A 76 5.11 11.18 15.30
CA MET A 76 3.67 11.24 15.12
C MET A 76 2.95 12.02 16.25
N PRO A 77 3.36 11.93 17.53
CA PRO A 77 2.81 12.76 18.61
C PRO A 77 3.07 14.26 18.48
N VAL A 78 4.15 14.67 17.81
CA VAL A 78 4.57 16.08 17.75
C VAL A 78 4.04 16.80 16.52
N SER A 79 3.85 16.10 15.40
CA SER A 79 3.39 16.71 14.15
C SER A 79 2.22 15.96 13.54
N ASN A 80 1.07 16.65 13.45
CA ASN A 80 -0.14 16.09 12.86
C ASN A 80 -0.15 16.05 11.32
N ASN A 81 0.86 16.63 10.67
CA ASN A 81 0.99 16.64 9.21
C ASN A 81 2.42 16.25 8.81
N HIS A 82 2.53 15.43 7.77
CA HIS A 82 3.80 14.98 7.25
C HIS A 82 3.77 14.91 5.72
N ALA A 83 4.81 15.44 5.09
CA ALA A 83 4.92 15.52 3.64
C ALA A 83 6.05 14.60 3.16
N ILE A 84 5.73 13.71 2.21
CA ILE A 84 6.62 12.66 1.73
C ILE A 84 6.77 12.79 0.22
N LEU A 85 8.02 12.85 -0.26
CA LEU A 85 8.31 12.93 -1.70
C LEU A 85 7.96 11.61 -2.38
N HIS A 86 7.03 11.63 -3.34
CA HIS A 86 6.56 10.40 -4.00
C HIS A 86 7.38 10.00 -5.25
N GLY A 87 8.23 10.90 -5.78
CA GLY A 87 9.15 10.59 -6.88
C GLY A 87 8.51 10.34 -8.25
N MET A 88 7.25 10.72 -8.44
CA MET A 88 6.51 10.51 -9.70
C MET A 88 6.58 11.78 -10.55
N ALA A 89 6.86 11.61 -11.84
CA ALA A 89 6.85 12.73 -12.78
C ALA A 89 5.43 13.24 -13.08
N ASP A 90 4.44 12.34 -13.09
CA ASP A 90 3.03 12.68 -13.26
C ASP A 90 2.23 12.12 -12.07
N TYR A 91 1.99 12.97 -11.07
CA TYR A 91 1.29 12.62 -9.84
C TYR A 91 -0.19 12.24 -10.09
N THR A 92 -0.79 12.68 -11.20
CA THR A 92 -2.20 12.42 -11.51
C THR A 92 -2.46 10.96 -11.88
N LYS A 93 -1.40 10.22 -12.19
CA LYS A 93 -1.44 8.79 -12.49
C LYS A 93 -1.38 7.91 -11.24
N ILE A 94 -1.17 8.47 -10.04
CA ILE A 94 -1.04 7.72 -8.80
C ILE A 94 -2.43 7.24 -8.33
N PHE A 95 -2.65 5.93 -8.37
CA PHE A 95 -3.82 5.28 -7.79
C PHE A 95 -3.66 3.76 -7.77
N PRO A 96 -4.24 3.00 -6.83
CA PRO A 96 -4.67 3.41 -5.48
C PRO A 96 -3.47 3.64 -4.55
N ILE A 97 -3.69 4.19 -3.35
CA ILE A 97 -2.64 4.42 -2.33
C ILE A 97 -3.05 3.74 -1.01
N ASN A 98 -2.10 3.01 -0.41
CA ASN A 98 -2.17 2.49 0.94
C ASN A 98 -1.03 3.06 1.77
N VAL A 99 -1.31 3.42 3.03
CA VAL A 99 -0.33 3.98 3.95
C VAL A 99 -0.28 3.09 5.17
N MET A 100 0.90 2.52 5.42
CA MET A 100 1.15 1.57 6.50
C MET A 100 2.15 2.18 7.47
N ILE A 101 1.85 2.12 8.75
CA ILE A 101 2.61 2.70 9.85
C ILE A 101 3.24 1.57 10.67
N ARG A 102 4.51 1.73 11.00
CA ARG A 102 5.27 0.85 11.87
C ARG A 102 5.37 1.48 13.26
N PRO A 103 5.04 0.77 14.35
CA PRO A 103 5.31 1.23 15.72
C PRO A 103 6.80 1.14 16.06
N ASP A 104 7.23 1.89 17.08
CA ASP A 104 8.59 1.89 17.61
C ASP A 104 8.93 0.53 18.24
N SER A 105 7.96 -0.07 18.93
CA SER A 105 8.09 -1.41 19.49
C SER A 105 8.02 -2.47 18.38
N ASP A 106 9.19 -2.79 17.81
CA ASP A 106 9.35 -3.86 16.83
C ASP A 106 9.06 -5.28 17.39
N SER A 107 8.71 -5.38 18.68
CA SER A 107 8.58 -6.65 19.41
C SER A 107 7.45 -7.55 18.89
N ASN A 108 6.46 -7.00 18.19
CA ASN A 108 5.37 -7.76 17.56
C ASN A 108 5.24 -7.55 16.04
N GLY A 109 6.08 -6.71 15.41
CA GLY A 109 6.03 -6.46 13.96
C GLY A 109 4.68 -5.93 13.45
N GLU A 110 3.83 -5.39 14.32
CA GLU A 110 2.44 -5.06 13.98
C GLU A 110 2.39 -3.76 13.16
N ILE A 111 2.38 -3.90 11.85
CA ILE A 111 2.19 -2.78 10.93
C ILE A 111 0.71 -2.52 10.73
N VAL A 112 0.32 -1.26 10.91
CA VAL A 112 -1.07 -0.86 11.00
C VAL A 112 -1.39 0.18 9.92
N PRO A 113 -2.58 0.16 9.31
CA PRO A 113 -2.93 1.15 8.31
C PRO A 113 -3.16 2.52 8.97
N LEU A 114 -2.73 3.61 8.32
CA LEU A 114 -2.90 4.98 8.83
C LEU A 114 -4.38 5.33 9.07
N ASN A 115 -5.29 4.80 8.25
CA ASN A 115 -6.74 5.03 8.36
C ASN A 115 -7.47 4.04 9.30
N ARG A 116 -6.75 3.34 10.18
CA ARG A 116 -7.38 2.49 11.21
C ARG A 116 -8.28 3.29 12.15
N GLY A 117 -9.19 2.60 12.82
CA GLY A 117 -9.91 3.10 13.99
C GLY A 117 -9.06 3.07 15.27
N LEU A 118 -9.52 3.75 16.33
CA LEU A 118 -8.88 3.70 17.65
C LEU A 118 -8.94 2.29 18.26
N SER A 119 -10.00 1.56 17.95
CA SER A 119 -10.24 0.18 18.39
C SER A 119 -10.89 -0.64 17.27
N ALA A 120 -11.04 -1.95 17.46
CA ALA A 120 -11.63 -2.85 16.46
C ALA A 120 -13.09 -2.51 16.09
N THR A 121 -13.82 -1.79 16.95
CA THR A 121 -15.21 -1.39 16.72
C THR A 121 -15.37 0.09 16.35
N ASP A 122 -14.28 0.85 16.37
CA ASP A 122 -14.29 2.26 15.98
C ASP A 122 -14.00 2.38 14.47
N SER A 123 -14.87 3.09 13.75
CA SER A 123 -14.70 3.37 12.33
C SER A 123 -14.11 4.75 12.04
N THR A 124 -13.81 5.55 13.07
CA THR A 124 -13.24 6.89 12.94
C THR A 124 -11.75 6.79 12.59
N PRO A 125 -11.33 7.22 11.39
CA PRO A 125 -9.93 7.13 10.99
C PRO A 125 -9.03 7.94 11.91
N GLN A 126 -7.95 7.32 12.38
CA GLN A 126 -6.95 7.94 13.26
C GLN A 126 -5.87 8.70 12.46
N GLY A 127 -5.93 8.59 11.13
CA GLY A 127 -5.19 9.39 10.18
C GLY A 127 -5.69 9.13 8.77
N TYR A 128 -5.18 9.89 7.81
CA TYR A 128 -5.56 9.80 6.41
C TYR A 128 -4.52 10.44 5.50
N LEU A 129 -4.55 10.04 4.24
CA LEU A 129 -3.90 10.78 3.17
C LEU A 129 -4.74 12.05 2.90
N SER A 130 -4.16 13.22 3.11
CA SER A 130 -4.87 14.50 2.97
C SER A 130 -4.79 15.08 1.56
N SER A 131 -3.67 14.91 0.86
CA SER A 131 -3.50 15.36 -0.52
C SER A 131 -2.41 14.57 -1.25
N ILE A 132 -2.54 14.51 -2.58
CA ILE A 132 -1.47 14.15 -3.52
C ILE A 132 -1.19 15.42 -4.32
N GLU A 133 0.01 15.96 -4.18
CA GLU A 133 0.49 17.14 -4.89
C GLU A 133 1.51 16.73 -5.96
N GLU A 134 2.05 17.70 -6.69
CA GLU A 134 2.97 17.43 -7.80
C GLU A 134 4.24 16.66 -7.40
N THR A 135 4.73 16.87 -6.17
CA THR A 135 5.97 16.25 -5.68
C THR A 135 5.81 15.51 -4.37
N VAL A 136 4.72 15.74 -3.63
CA VAL A 136 4.54 15.22 -2.27
C VAL A 136 3.18 14.58 -2.06
N ILE A 137 3.16 13.51 -1.27
CA ILE A 137 1.95 12.98 -0.63
C ILE A 137 1.92 13.55 0.78
N ARG A 138 0.78 14.10 1.19
CA ARG A 138 0.58 14.59 2.56
C ARG A 138 -0.24 13.59 3.36
N LEU A 139 0.28 13.26 4.54
CA LEU A 139 -0.39 12.47 5.54
C LEU A 139 -0.82 13.41 6.66
N THR A 140 -2.03 13.20 7.16
CA THR A 140 -2.54 13.89 8.34
C THR A 140 -2.99 12.86 9.36
N MET A 141 -2.81 13.16 10.62
CA MET A 141 -3.33 12.34 11.71
C MET A 141 -4.28 13.10 12.60
N LEU A 142 -5.07 12.32 13.36
CA LEU A 142 -5.91 12.86 14.40
C LEU A 142 -5.05 13.20 15.62
N ASN A 143 -5.13 14.46 16.05
CA ASN A 143 -4.46 14.91 17.27
C ASN A 143 -5.03 14.17 18.50
N GLY A 144 -4.17 13.57 19.32
CA GLY A 144 -4.60 12.77 20.47
C GLY A 144 -5.27 11.44 20.08
N GLY A 145 -5.06 10.99 18.83
CA GLY A 145 -5.56 9.71 18.33
C GLY A 145 -4.63 8.53 18.63
N PHE A 146 -4.89 7.40 17.99
CA PHE A 146 -4.13 6.15 18.16
C PHE A 146 -2.62 6.33 17.99
N PHE A 147 -2.18 7.17 17.05
CA PHE A 147 -0.77 7.39 16.75
C PHE A 147 -0.11 8.49 17.61
N SER A 148 -0.80 8.99 18.63
CA SER A 148 -0.28 10.03 19.54
C SER A 148 0.35 9.44 20.81
N THR A 149 0.67 8.15 20.82
CA THR A 149 1.29 7.45 21.96
C THR A 149 2.82 7.38 21.83
N GLU A 150 3.49 6.97 22.91
CA GLU A 150 4.94 6.76 22.95
C GLU A 150 5.42 5.63 22.01
N ASP A 151 4.53 4.71 21.61
CA ASP A 151 4.83 3.68 20.60
C ASP A 151 5.00 4.24 19.18
N PHE A 152 4.79 5.53 19.00
CA PHE A 152 4.96 6.23 17.73
C PHE A 152 5.75 7.55 17.94
N ASP A 153 6.64 7.62 18.91
CA ASP A 153 7.37 8.84 19.23
C ASP A 153 8.88 8.80 18.93
N GLU A 154 9.43 7.60 18.65
CA GLU A 154 10.88 7.43 18.56
C GLU A 154 11.43 8.01 17.25
N PRO A 155 12.32 9.03 17.35
CA PRO A 155 12.99 9.57 16.19
C PRO A 155 14.11 8.62 15.72
N ASP A 156 14.44 8.71 14.42
CA ASP A 156 15.64 8.14 13.78
C ASP A 156 15.48 6.79 13.05
N TYR A 157 14.24 6.39 12.73
CA TYR A 157 14.02 5.28 11.80
C TYR A 157 12.81 5.51 10.86
N ASN A 158 12.64 4.64 9.86
CA ASN A 158 11.53 4.72 8.92
C ASN A 158 10.19 4.37 9.59
N ARG A 159 9.24 5.32 9.59
CA ARG A 159 7.95 5.17 10.27
C ARG A 159 6.92 4.33 9.51
N GLY A 160 7.25 3.91 8.30
CA GLY A 160 6.39 3.03 7.52
C GLY A 160 6.53 3.25 6.03
N TRP A 161 5.48 2.88 5.29
CA TRP A 161 5.52 2.86 3.83
C TRP A 161 4.22 3.38 3.24
N ILE A 162 4.37 4.13 2.15
CA ILE A 162 3.31 4.45 1.23
C ILE A 162 3.46 3.51 0.05
N ILE A 163 2.42 2.73 -0.23
CA ILE A 163 2.37 1.79 -1.35
C ILE A 163 1.32 2.32 -2.31
N PHE A 164 1.70 2.53 -3.56
CA PHE A 164 0.77 2.99 -4.57
C PHE A 164 1.01 2.33 -5.91
N TRP A 165 0.04 2.46 -6.80
CA TRP A 165 0.20 2.05 -8.19
C TRP A 165 0.10 3.26 -9.10
N TYR A 166 0.64 3.14 -10.31
CA TYR A 166 0.56 4.21 -11.29
C TYR A 166 0.50 3.68 -12.72
N TRP A 167 -0.12 4.49 -13.58
CA TRP A 167 -0.17 4.27 -15.02
C TRP A 167 1.19 4.54 -15.68
N GLY A 168 1.57 3.68 -16.64
CA GLY A 168 2.73 3.90 -17.52
C GLY A 168 2.60 5.15 -18.39
#